data_AF-A0A834C1C4-F1
#
_entry.id   AF-A0A834C1C4-F1
#
_cell.length_a   1.000
_cell.length_b   1.000
_cell.length_c   1.000
_cell.angle_alpha   90.00
_cell.angle_beta   90.00
_cell.angle_gamma   90.00
#
_symmetry.space_group_name_H-M   'P 1'
#
loop_
_entity.id
_entity.type
_entity.pdbx_description
1 polymer ?
#
loop_
_entity_poly.entity_id
_entity_poly.type
_entity_poly.pdbx_seq_one_letter_code
_entity_poly.pdbx_strand_id
1 'polypeptide(L)'
;MRVGEKEAQLRRNFHVILAKYGMDGKRDTRPLESNSLKDHEPNGGDSFEDPRLDKLWNKARNSAKFSEKELENLKKEFQHHKEKIHEYNILMDTVSRTEETHKNVISPLEGDATEPVLQQKHTELKQKMRDLNHGFERLRKISHEGFSEDSEFREPRVIELWEAAKRANLSGDELDSLKEELHHFETKVEKHSHYKEQLELSHQKLQHVENLGDKDHLRRTQEKYNTLSEKTREMGYKMKKHMQELSNKISRQGLQHNEL
;
A
#
# COMPACT_ATOMS: atom_id res chain seq x y z
N MET A 1 10.98 59.60 10.64
CA MET A 1 12.16 58.81 10.22
C MET A 1 12.83 58.00 11.35
N ARG A 2 12.15 57.60 12.45
CA ARG A 2 12.81 57.06 13.67
C ARG A 2 12.40 55.65 14.15
N VAL A 3 11.48 54.97 13.46
CA VAL A 3 10.97 53.64 13.91
C VAL A 3 11.71 52.49 13.23
N GLY A 4 11.97 52.61 11.92
CA GLY A 4 12.67 51.56 11.15
C GLY A 4 14.12 51.33 11.58
N GLU A 5 14.82 52.37 12.06
CA GLU A 5 16.21 52.26 12.50
C GLU A 5 16.33 51.45 13.80
N LYS A 6 15.42 51.68 14.76
CA LYS A 6 15.36 50.90 16.00
C LYS A 6 14.98 49.44 15.74
N GLU A 7 14.06 49.20 14.80
CA GLU A 7 13.68 47.85 14.40
C GLU A 7 14.84 47.12 13.70
N ALA A 8 15.56 47.81 12.80
CA ALA A 8 16.73 47.25 12.14
C ALA A 8 17.84 46.89 13.14
N GLN A 9 18.07 47.76 14.15
CA GLN A 9 19.04 47.50 15.20
C GLN A 9 18.63 46.31 16.09
N LEU A 10 17.34 46.21 16.43
CA LEU A 10 16.81 45.08 17.21
C LEU A 10 16.93 43.76 16.44
N ARG A 11 16.57 43.75 15.15
CA ARG A 11 16.72 42.59 14.26
C ARG A 11 18.18 42.18 14.13
N ARG A 12 19.10 43.14 14.01
CA ARG A 12 20.54 42.87 13.89
C ARG A 12 21.10 42.28 15.18
N ASN A 13 20.78 42.84 16.33
CA ASN A 13 21.18 42.32 17.64
C ASN A 13 20.64 40.90 17.88
N PHE A 14 19.38 40.64 17.47
CA PHE A 14 18.76 39.32 17.58
C PHE A 14 19.48 38.26 16.74
N HIS A 15 19.83 38.55 15.48
CA HIS A 15 20.61 37.62 14.65
C HIS A 15 22.02 37.38 15.20
N VAL A 16 22.68 38.39 15.75
CA VAL A 16 24.00 38.22 16.39
C VAL A 16 23.93 37.27 17.59
N ILE A 17 22.87 37.37 18.40
CA ILE A 17 22.65 36.46 19.53
C ILE A 17 22.38 35.04 19.02
N LEU A 18 21.51 34.87 18.03
CA LEU A 18 21.23 33.56 17.43
C LEU A 18 22.49 32.89 16.88
N ALA A 19 23.35 33.65 16.17
CA ALA A 19 24.60 33.14 15.63
C ALA A 19 25.61 32.76 16.73
N LYS A 20 25.72 33.59 17.79
CA LYS A 20 26.62 33.34 18.92
C LYS A 20 26.30 32.05 19.67
N TYR A 21 25.03 31.66 19.74
CA TYR A 21 24.58 30.45 20.43
C TYR A 21 24.27 29.28 19.48
N GLY A 22 24.68 29.35 18.21
CA GLY A 22 24.46 28.27 17.23
C GLY A 22 22.98 28.01 16.91
N MET A 23 22.09 28.95 17.26
CA MET A 23 20.65 28.90 16.99
C MET A 23 20.27 29.62 15.70
N ASP A 24 21.26 30.12 14.94
CA ASP A 24 21.07 30.68 13.59
C ASP A 24 20.95 29.54 12.56
N GLY A 25 19.89 28.73 12.74
CA GLY A 25 19.45 27.80 11.71
C GLY A 25 19.02 28.62 10.50
N LYS A 26 19.58 28.30 9.32
CA LYS A 26 19.26 28.94 8.04
C LYS A 26 17.77 29.25 7.97
N ARG A 27 17.40 30.53 7.88
CA ARG A 27 16.02 30.94 7.60
C ARG A 27 15.58 30.26 6.32
N ASP A 28 14.83 29.17 6.46
CA ASP A 28 14.17 28.50 5.35
C ASP A 28 13.11 29.48 4.85
N THR A 29 13.49 30.24 3.81
CA THR A 29 12.60 31.14 3.07
C THR A 29 11.80 30.39 2.01
N ARG A 30 11.85 29.05 2.05
CA ARG A 30 10.93 28.22 1.30
C ARG A 30 9.52 28.50 1.83
N PRO A 31 8.52 28.71 0.95
CA PRO A 31 7.14 28.69 1.40
C PRO A 31 6.95 27.40 2.20
N LEU A 32 6.35 27.51 3.40
CA LEU A 32 5.88 26.39 4.20
C LEU A 32 4.78 25.67 3.42
N GLU A 33 5.16 24.92 2.39
CA GLU A 33 4.40 23.76 1.98
C GLU A 33 4.61 22.74 3.07
N SER A 34 3.72 22.82 4.06
CA SER A 34 3.55 21.79 5.05
C SER A 34 3.34 20.48 4.29
N ASN A 35 4.27 19.52 4.44
CA ASN A 35 4.06 18.10 4.15
C ASN A 35 3.00 17.47 5.08
N SER A 36 1.99 18.25 5.47
CA SER A 36 0.72 17.73 5.92
C SER A 36 0.02 17.24 4.66
N LEU A 37 -0.34 15.96 4.64
CA LEU A 37 -1.31 15.37 3.74
C LEU A 37 -2.62 16.14 3.85
N LYS A 38 -2.66 17.30 3.20
CA LYS A 38 -3.79 18.22 3.17
C LYS A 38 -4.46 18.06 1.83
N ASP A 39 -4.87 16.83 1.54
CA ASP A 39 -5.82 16.55 0.46
C ASP A 39 -6.61 15.25 0.70
N HIS A 40 -6.90 14.96 1.97
CA HIS A 40 -7.95 14.03 2.36
C HIS A 40 -9.09 14.79 3.04
N GLU A 41 -9.58 15.85 2.39
CA GLU A 41 -11.03 15.99 2.41
C GLU A 41 -11.58 14.79 1.62
N PRO A 42 -12.51 13.99 2.16
CA PRO A 42 -13.26 13.05 1.35
C PRO A 42 -14.09 13.91 0.40
N ASN A 43 -13.50 14.28 -0.74
CA ASN A 43 -14.24 14.91 -1.81
C ASN A 43 -15.39 13.96 -2.13
N GLY A 44 -16.60 14.35 -1.72
CA GLY A 44 -17.85 13.65 -1.98
C GLY A 44 -18.25 13.69 -3.45
N GLY A 45 -17.27 13.76 -4.36
CA GLY A 45 -17.43 13.58 -5.78
C GLY A 45 -17.15 12.11 -6.07
N ASP A 46 -18.16 11.42 -6.57
CA ASP A 46 -18.15 10.03 -7.01
C ASP A 46 -17.28 9.82 -8.28
N SER A 47 -16.17 10.57 -8.40
CA SER A 47 -15.38 10.71 -9.62
C SER A 47 -13.91 10.36 -9.37
N PHE A 48 -13.37 9.57 -10.28
CA PHE A 48 -11.97 9.14 -10.25
C PHE A 48 -11.11 10.07 -11.09
N GLU A 49 -9.92 10.42 -10.59
CA GLU A 49 -8.94 11.25 -11.32
C GLU A 49 -8.48 10.59 -12.63
N ASP A 50 -8.46 9.26 -12.69
CA ASP A 50 -8.20 8.51 -13.92
C ASP A 50 -9.49 8.38 -14.74
N PRO A 51 -9.55 8.96 -15.96
CA PRO A 51 -10.71 8.87 -16.84
C PRO A 51 -11.11 7.43 -17.20
N ARG A 52 -10.18 6.46 -17.10
CA ARG A 52 -10.45 5.04 -17.36
C ARG A 52 -11.20 4.41 -16.20
N LEU A 53 -10.81 4.71 -14.96
CA LEU A 53 -11.49 4.24 -13.75
C LEU A 53 -12.88 4.86 -13.66
N ASP A 54 -13.00 6.16 -13.94
CA ASP A 54 -14.27 6.87 -13.91
C ASP A 54 -15.28 6.30 -14.92
N LYS A 55 -14.82 6.00 -16.15
CA LYS A 55 -15.65 5.33 -17.16
C LYS A 55 -16.11 3.93 -16.72
N LEU A 56 -15.23 3.14 -16.13
CA LEU A 56 -15.58 1.80 -15.66
C LEU A 56 -16.57 1.86 -14.49
N TRP A 57 -16.35 2.77 -13.54
CA TRP A 57 -17.26 2.99 -12.42
C TRP A 57 -18.65 3.43 -12.87
N ASN A 58 -18.74 4.43 -13.74
CA ASN A 58 -20.01 4.87 -14.30
C ASN A 58 -20.71 3.76 -15.08
N LYS A 59 -19.96 2.90 -15.79
CA LYS A 59 -20.51 1.74 -16.49
C LYS A 59 -21.04 0.69 -15.53
N ALA A 60 -20.32 0.39 -14.45
CA ALA A 60 -20.76 -0.53 -13.42
C ALA A 60 -22.01 -0.02 -12.71
N ARG A 61 -21.99 1.24 -12.27
CA ARG A 61 -23.11 1.91 -11.58
C ARG A 61 -24.39 1.97 -12.43
N ASN A 62 -24.26 2.27 -13.72
CA ASN A 62 -25.39 2.35 -14.63
C ASN A 62 -25.84 0.96 -15.12
N SER A 63 -25.06 -0.09 -14.86
CA SER A 63 -25.50 -1.45 -15.14
C SER A 63 -26.37 -1.93 -13.98
N ALA A 64 -27.59 -2.37 -14.27
CA ALA A 64 -28.51 -2.96 -13.30
C ALA A 64 -28.08 -4.39 -12.84
N LYS A 65 -26.80 -4.73 -12.97
CA LYS A 65 -26.24 -6.06 -12.73
C LYS A 65 -25.67 -6.23 -11.32
N PHE A 66 -25.65 -5.17 -10.52
CA PHE A 66 -25.05 -5.14 -9.19
C PHE A 66 -26.11 -4.88 -8.13
N SER A 67 -26.04 -5.62 -7.03
CA SER A 67 -26.69 -5.23 -5.78
C SER A 67 -25.97 -4.04 -5.15
N GLU A 68 -26.65 -3.34 -4.24
CA GLU A 68 -26.09 -2.17 -3.56
C GLU A 68 -24.82 -2.50 -2.75
N LYS A 69 -24.79 -3.69 -2.13
CA LYS A 69 -23.63 -4.18 -1.38
C LYS A 69 -22.44 -4.49 -2.29
N GLU A 70 -22.68 -5.11 -3.45
CA GLU A 70 -21.63 -5.39 -4.44
C GLU A 70 -21.07 -4.12 -5.05
N LEU A 71 -21.93 -3.12 -5.27
CA LEU A 71 -21.54 -1.82 -5.78
C LEU A 71 -20.69 -1.05 -4.76
N GLU A 72 -21.02 -1.10 -3.46
CA GLU A 72 -20.19 -0.52 -2.40
C GLU A 72 -18.81 -1.19 -2.33
N ASN A 73 -18.76 -2.52 -2.43
CA ASN A 73 -17.51 -3.26 -2.44
C ASN A 73 -16.67 -2.93 -3.68
N LEU A 74 -17.30 -2.89 -4.85
CA LEU A 74 -16.64 -2.51 -6.09
C LEU A 74 -16.07 -1.09 -5.98
N LYS A 75 -16.81 -0.15 -5.39
CA LYS A 75 -16.34 1.22 -5.14
C LYS A 75 -15.08 1.24 -4.29
N LYS A 76 -15.06 0.46 -3.21
CA LYS A 76 -13.87 0.32 -2.35
C LYS A 76 -12.68 -0.21 -3.14
N GLU A 77 -12.88 -1.20 -4.01
CA GLU A 77 -11.80 -1.71 -4.86
C GLU A 77 -11.29 -0.67 -5.86
N PHE A 78 -12.16 0.11 -6.49
CA PHE A 78 -11.75 1.21 -7.37
C PHE A 78 -10.93 2.27 -6.62
N GLN A 79 -11.36 2.61 -5.40
CA GLN A 79 -10.64 3.54 -4.54
C GLN A 79 -9.25 2.99 -4.15
N HIS A 80 -9.18 1.71 -3.79
CA HIS A 80 -7.91 1.06 -3.47
C HIS A 80 -6.98 0.97 -4.69
N HIS A 81 -7.54 0.76 -5.88
CA HIS A 81 -6.78 0.77 -7.11
C HIS A 81 -6.20 2.16 -7.40
N LYS A 82 -6.98 3.23 -7.18
CA LYS A 82 -6.49 4.62 -7.24
C LYS A 82 -5.33 4.85 -6.28
N GLU A 83 -5.46 4.42 -5.03
CA GLU A 83 -4.40 4.52 -4.01
C GLU A 83 -3.13 3.79 -4.44
N LYS A 84 -3.24 2.56 -4.96
CA LYS A 84 -2.10 1.80 -5.46
C LYS A 84 -1.40 2.47 -6.65
N ILE A 85 -2.14 3.11 -7.56
CA ILE A 85 -1.55 3.88 -8.67
C ILE A 85 -0.76 5.07 -8.10
N HIS A 86 -1.33 5.78 -7.13
CA HIS A 86 -0.67 6.91 -6.50
C HIS A 86 0.62 6.48 -5.79
N GLU A 87 0.60 5.41 -5.00
CA GLU A 87 1.81 4.83 -4.39
C GLU A 87 2.87 4.44 -5.43
N TYR A 88 2.45 3.82 -6.53
CA TYR A 88 3.35 3.45 -7.61
C TYR A 88 4.04 4.69 -8.21
N ASN A 89 3.28 5.77 -8.44
CA ASN A 89 3.83 7.02 -8.96
C ASN A 89 4.84 7.66 -8.00
N ILE A 90 4.58 7.65 -6.69
CA ILE A 90 5.54 8.13 -5.68
C ILE A 90 6.82 7.29 -5.69
N LEU A 91 6.69 5.96 -5.72
CA LEU A 91 7.85 5.06 -5.75
C LEU A 91 8.66 5.27 -7.04
N MET A 92 7.99 5.44 -8.17
CA MET A 92 8.61 5.71 -9.47
C MET A 92 9.37 7.05 -9.47
N ASP A 93 8.78 8.12 -8.94
CA ASP A 93 9.45 9.42 -8.80
C ASP A 93 10.66 9.32 -7.86
N THR A 94 10.53 8.59 -6.76
CA THR A 94 11.64 8.36 -5.82
C THR A 94 12.81 7.64 -6.49
N VAL A 95 12.54 6.54 -7.23
CA VAL A 95 13.57 5.79 -7.96
C VAL A 95 14.21 6.67 -9.05
N SER A 96 13.41 7.43 -9.79
CA SER A 96 13.89 8.32 -10.85
C SER A 96 14.82 9.42 -10.29
N ARG A 97 14.43 10.06 -9.19
CA ARG A 97 15.27 11.07 -8.50
C ARG A 97 16.56 10.48 -7.95
N THR A 98 16.53 9.27 -7.41
CA THR A 98 17.76 8.61 -6.95
C THR A 98 18.70 8.35 -8.12
N GLU A 99 18.19 7.86 -9.25
CA GLU A 99 18.98 7.63 -10.47
C GLU A 99 19.57 8.92 -11.06
N GLU A 100 18.80 10.02 -11.07
CA GLU A 100 19.25 11.33 -11.50
C GLU A 100 20.31 11.94 -10.57
N THR A 101 20.19 11.71 -9.25
CA THR A 101 21.19 12.14 -8.27
C THR A 101 22.52 11.43 -8.52
N HIS A 102 22.51 10.14 -8.87
CA HIS A 102 23.71 9.38 -9.22
C HIS A 102 24.37 9.84 -10.54
N LYS A 103 23.62 10.44 -11.47
CA LYS A 103 24.17 10.97 -12.75
C LYS A 103 24.97 12.27 -12.58
N ASN A 104 24.81 12.97 -11.45
CA ASN A 104 25.46 14.26 -11.19
C ASN A 104 26.67 14.19 -10.24
N VAL A 105 27.11 12.99 -9.84
CA VAL A 105 28.27 12.81 -8.94
C VAL A 105 29.51 12.39 -9.75
N ILE A 106 30.50 13.26 -9.86
CA ILE A 106 31.81 13.01 -10.50
C ILE A 106 32.82 12.51 -9.46
N SER A 107 32.49 11.45 -8.71
CA SER A 107 33.45 10.78 -7.81
C SER A 107 33.62 9.33 -8.25
N PRO A 108 34.84 8.91 -8.64
CA PRO A 108 35.11 7.52 -8.99
C PRO A 108 35.46 6.73 -7.73
N LEU A 109 34.46 6.35 -6.93
CA LEU A 109 34.52 5.25 -5.95
C LEU A 109 33.11 5.08 -5.35
N GLU A 110 32.64 3.85 -5.19
CA GLU A 110 31.27 3.43 -4.76
C GLU A 110 30.26 3.15 -5.90
N GLY A 111 30.68 2.40 -6.92
CA GLY A 111 29.80 1.91 -7.98
C GLY A 111 29.16 0.54 -7.74
N ASP A 112 29.34 -0.12 -6.58
CA ASP A 112 28.94 -1.55 -6.41
C ASP A 112 27.95 -1.79 -5.26
N ALA A 113 27.79 -0.85 -4.32
CA ALA A 113 26.91 -1.04 -3.15
C ALA A 113 25.47 -0.55 -3.35
N THR A 114 25.23 0.40 -4.27
CA THR A 114 23.91 1.03 -4.52
C THR A 114 23.15 0.39 -5.67
N GLU A 115 23.85 -0.27 -6.60
CA GLU A 115 23.27 -1.00 -7.72
C GLU A 115 22.32 -2.14 -7.28
N PRO A 116 22.63 -2.99 -6.28
CA PRO A 116 21.69 -4.02 -5.83
C PRO A 116 20.42 -3.43 -5.20
N VAL A 117 20.50 -2.28 -4.53
CA VAL A 117 19.35 -1.58 -3.94
C VAL A 117 18.46 -0.98 -5.03
N LEU A 118 19.05 -0.35 -6.05
CA LEU A 118 18.33 0.15 -7.22
C LEU A 118 17.68 -0.99 -8.02
N GLN A 119 18.38 -2.10 -8.25
CA GLN A 119 17.83 -3.28 -8.90
C GLN A 119 16.66 -3.89 -8.12
N GLN A 120 16.76 -3.94 -6.79
CA GLN A 120 15.65 -4.35 -5.92
C GLN A 120 14.44 -3.41 -6.08
N LYS A 121 14.66 -2.09 -6.10
CA LYS A 121 13.59 -1.09 -6.30
C LYS A 121 12.95 -1.16 -7.68
N HIS A 122 13.72 -1.42 -8.74
CA HIS A 122 13.17 -1.68 -10.07
C HIS A 122 12.37 -2.99 -10.12
N THR A 123 12.80 -4.02 -9.40
CA THR A 123 12.06 -5.28 -9.30
C THR A 123 10.74 -5.08 -8.57
N GLU A 124 10.75 -4.29 -7.48
CA GLU A 124 9.56 -3.88 -6.73
C GLU A 124 8.58 -3.08 -7.61
N LEU A 125 9.08 -2.10 -8.38
CA LEU A 125 8.27 -1.33 -9.34
C LEU A 125 7.65 -2.22 -10.42
N LYS A 126 8.42 -3.15 -10.98
CA LYS A 126 7.89 -4.11 -11.99
C LYS A 126 6.84 -5.03 -11.40
N GLN A 127 6.95 -5.40 -10.14
CA GLN A 127 5.95 -6.21 -9.46
C GLN A 127 4.67 -5.39 -9.21
N LYS A 128 4.79 -4.19 -8.60
CA LYS A 128 3.64 -3.29 -8.38
C LYS A 128 2.91 -2.96 -9.69
N MET A 129 3.64 -2.74 -10.78
CA MET A 129 3.05 -2.50 -12.10
C MET A 129 2.25 -3.71 -12.62
N ARG A 130 2.75 -4.93 -12.42
CA ARG A 130 2.01 -6.15 -12.77
C ARG A 130 0.74 -6.29 -11.94
N ASP A 131 0.85 -6.07 -10.63
CA ASP A 131 -0.28 -6.17 -9.70
C ASP A 131 -1.35 -5.11 -10.02
N LEU A 132 -0.94 -3.90 -10.39
CA LEU A 132 -1.83 -2.85 -10.88
C LEU A 132 -2.54 -3.28 -12.16
N ASN A 133 -1.81 -3.72 -13.19
CA ASN A 133 -2.44 -4.14 -14.44
C ASN A 133 -3.43 -5.29 -14.24
N HIS A 134 -3.10 -6.27 -13.39
CA HIS A 134 -4.02 -7.35 -13.03
C HIS A 134 -5.25 -6.85 -12.28
N GLY A 135 -5.08 -5.93 -11.32
CA GLY A 135 -6.20 -5.32 -10.61
C GLY A 135 -7.13 -4.53 -11.53
N PHE A 136 -6.56 -3.78 -12.49
CA PHE A 136 -7.33 -3.02 -13.47
C PHE A 136 -8.12 -3.93 -14.41
N GLU A 137 -7.50 -4.97 -14.96
CA GLU A 137 -8.18 -5.93 -15.83
C GLU A 137 -9.30 -6.68 -15.09
N ARG A 138 -9.11 -6.98 -13.79
CA ARG A 138 -10.17 -7.54 -12.95
C ARG A 138 -11.33 -6.56 -12.79
N LEU A 139 -11.06 -5.31 -12.40
CA LEU A 139 -12.09 -4.26 -12.28
C LEU A 139 -12.84 -4.06 -13.60
N ARG A 140 -12.12 -4.10 -14.73
CA ARG A 140 -12.69 -4.02 -16.06
C ARG A 140 -13.61 -5.19 -16.36
N LYS A 141 -13.19 -6.42 -16.08
CA LYS A 141 -13.99 -7.63 -16.29
C LYS A 141 -15.28 -7.58 -15.47
N ILE A 142 -15.16 -7.31 -14.17
CA ILE A 142 -16.31 -7.20 -13.26
C ILE A 142 -17.26 -6.10 -13.73
N SER A 143 -16.75 -4.93 -14.10
CA SER A 143 -17.58 -3.81 -14.58
C SER A 143 -18.33 -4.11 -15.90
N HIS A 144 -17.85 -5.05 -16.72
CA HIS A 144 -18.51 -5.43 -17.98
C HIS A 144 -19.48 -6.60 -17.80
N GLU A 145 -19.03 -7.64 -17.09
CA GLU A 145 -19.71 -8.92 -16.98
C GLU A 145 -20.68 -8.94 -15.79
N GLY A 146 -20.42 -8.15 -14.75
CA GLY A 146 -21.05 -8.25 -13.43
C GLY A 146 -20.21 -9.11 -12.48
N PHE A 147 -20.63 -9.23 -11.21
CA PHE A 147 -20.11 -10.29 -10.35
C PHE A 147 -20.72 -11.62 -10.83
N SER A 148 -19.90 -12.49 -11.42
CA SER A 148 -20.26 -13.90 -11.65
C SER A 148 -19.86 -14.74 -10.42
N GLU A 149 -20.38 -15.97 -10.30
CA GLU A 149 -19.89 -16.94 -9.30
C GLU A 149 -18.37 -17.21 -9.43
N ASP A 150 -17.79 -16.95 -10.61
CA ASP A 150 -16.34 -17.01 -10.83
C ASP A 150 -15.57 -15.78 -10.30
N SER A 151 -16.26 -14.70 -9.93
CA SER A 151 -15.68 -13.45 -9.41
C SER A 151 -15.76 -13.34 -7.87
N GLU A 152 -15.98 -14.48 -7.20
CA GLU A 152 -16.30 -14.54 -5.77
C GLU A 152 -15.13 -14.18 -4.85
N PHE A 153 -13.89 -14.35 -5.31
CA PHE A 153 -12.67 -14.03 -4.56
C PHE A 153 -11.89 -12.87 -5.20
N ARG A 154 -11.18 -12.11 -4.37
CA ARG A 154 -10.30 -10.98 -4.75
C ARG A 154 -8.83 -11.37 -4.74
N GLU A 155 -8.42 -12.15 -3.75
CA GLU A 155 -7.02 -12.52 -3.55
C GLU A 155 -6.58 -13.54 -4.63
N PRO A 156 -5.57 -13.23 -5.48
CA PRO A 156 -5.17 -14.10 -6.60
C PRO A 156 -4.86 -15.54 -6.18
N ARG A 157 -4.24 -15.73 -5.01
CA ARG A 157 -3.94 -17.06 -4.47
C ARG A 157 -5.17 -17.84 -4.05
N VAL A 158 -6.20 -17.14 -3.55
CA VAL A 158 -7.47 -17.76 -3.17
C VAL A 158 -8.25 -18.14 -4.43
N ILE A 159 -8.21 -17.31 -5.47
CA ILE A 159 -8.76 -17.63 -6.80
C ILE A 159 -8.08 -18.88 -7.37
N GLU A 160 -6.75 -18.97 -7.34
CA GLU A 160 -6.02 -20.16 -7.80
C GLU A 160 -6.45 -21.44 -7.07
N LEU A 161 -6.66 -21.37 -5.75
CA LEU A 161 -7.16 -22.49 -4.95
C LEU A 161 -8.60 -22.86 -5.31
N TRP A 162 -9.47 -21.87 -5.52
CA TRP A 162 -10.85 -22.10 -5.92
C TRP A 162 -10.95 -22.75 -7.31
N GLU A 163 -10.16 -22.27 -8.28
CA GLU A 163 -10.08 -22.86 -9.61
C GLU A 163 -9.44 -24.26 -9.59
N ALA A 164 -8.51 -24.54 -8.66
CA ALA A 164 -8.01 -25.89 -8.44
C ALA A 164 -9.08 -26.78 -7.81
N ALA A 165 -9.89 -26.25 -6.89
CA ALA A 165 -10.98 -26.98 -6.25
C ALA A 165 -12.11 -27.34 -7.21
N LYS A 166 -12.53 -26.43 -8.09
CA LYS A 166 -13.52 -26.72 -9.15
C LYS A 166 -13.05 -27.81 -10.12
N ARG A 167 -11.73 -27.89 -10.35
CA ARG A 167 -11.12 -28.93 -11.19
C ARG A 167 -10.88 -30.23 -10.44
N ALA A 168 -10.81 -30.18 -9.11
CA ALA A 168 -10.87 -31.36 -8.28
C ALA A 168 -12.32 -31.86 -8.31
N ASN A 169 -12.51 -33.16 -8.48
CA ASN A 169 -13.82 -33.79 -8.64
C ASN A 169 -14.56 -33.90 -7.27
N LEU A 170 -14.65 -32.77 -6.55
CA LEU A 170 -15.24 -32.65 -5.21
C LEU A 170 -16.77 -32.73 -5.29
N SER A 171 -17.39 -33.23 -4.22
CA SER A 171 -18.85 -33.16 -4.10
C SER A 171 -19.33 -31.73 -3.86
N GLY A 172 -20.60 -31.44 -4.16
CA GLY A 172 -21.18 -30.09 -3.98
C GLY A 172 -21.06 -29.58 -2.53
N ASP A 173 -21.38 -30.44 -1.55
CA ASP A 173 -21.30 -30.08 -0.12
C ASP A 173 -19.86 -29.79 0.32
N GLU A 174 -18.87 -30.52 -0.20
CA GLU A 174 -17.45 -30.27 0.09
C GLU A 174 -16.95 -28.98 -0.58
N LEU A 175 -17.42 -28.70 -1.79
CA LEU A 175 -17.10 -27.48 -2.52
C LEU A 175 -17.67 -26.25 -1.80
N ASP A 176 -18.90 -26.33 -1.29
CA ASP A 176 -19.52 -25.26 -0.49
C ASP A 176 -18.81 -25.06 0.86
N SER A 177 -18.44 -26.15 1.55
CA SER A 177 -17.64 -26.05 2.78
C SER A 177 -16.26 -25.41 2.52
N LEU A 178 -15.60 -25.76 1.41
CA LEU A 178 -14.34 -25.18 1.03
C LEU A 178 -14.48 -23.70 0.64
N LYS A 179 -15.59 -23.33 -0.02
CA LYS A 179 -15.92 -21.96 -0.41
C LYS A 179 -16.04 -21.04 0.82
N GLU A 180 -16.76 -21.48 1.85
CA GLU A 180 -16.82 -20.74 3.13
C GLU A 180 -15.44 -20.62 3.78
N GLU A 181 -14.64 -21.69 3.76
CA GLU A 181 -13.29 -21.69 4.32
C GLU A 181 -12.37 -20.71 3.59
N LEU A 182 -12.47 -20.63 2.26
CA LEU A 182 -11.73 -19.69 1.42
C LEU A 182 -12.14 -18.23 1.70
N HIS A 183 -13.43 -17.95 1.95
CA HIS A 183 -13.89 -16.61 2.36
C HIS A 183 -13.33 -16.19 3.72
N HIS A 184 -13.32 -17.11 4.68
CA HIS A 184 -12.69 -16.85 5.98
C HIS A 184 -11.19 -16.62 5.84
N PHE A 185 -10.52 -17.37 4.97
CA PHE A 185 -9.11 -17.18 4.69
C PHE A 185 -8.85 -15.83 4.02
N GLU A 186 -9.63 -15.43 3.02
CA GLU A 186 -9.54 -14.12 2.37
C GLU A 186 -9.70 -12.97 3.37
N THR A 187 -10.68 -13.05 4.27
CA THR A 187 -10.87 -12.05 5.33
C THR A 187 -9.63 -11.94 6.25
N LYS A 188 -8.96 -13.07 6.52
CA LYS A 188 -7.71 -13.07 7.30
C LYS A 188 -6.55 -12.44 6.51
N VAL A 189 -6.47 -12.69 5.20
CA VAL A 189 -5.47 -12.09 4.30
C VAL A 189 -5.63 -10.57 4.27
N GLU A 190 -6.86 -10.08 4.12
CA GLU A 190 -7.15 -8.64 4.14
C GLU A 190 -6.74 -7.99 5.46
N LYS A 191 -7.09 -8.62 6.60
CA LYS A 191 -6.64 -8.16 7.93
C LYS A 191 -5.12 -8.11 8.04
N HIS A 192 -4.41 -9.10 7.53
CA HIS A 192 -2.94 -9.10 7.55
C HIS A 192 -2.36 -8.00 6.67
N SER A 193 -2.93 -7.74 5.48
CA SER A 193 -2.52 -6.61 4.64
C SER A 193 -2.63 -5.30 5.41
N HIS A 194 -3.76 -5.07 6.07
CA HIS A 194 -3.95 -3.89 6.91
C HIS A 194 -2.92 -3.79 8.04
N TYR A 195 -2.60 -4.89 8.73
CA TYR A 195 -1.55 -4.88 9.75
C TYR A 195 -0.16 -4.55 9.18
N LYS A 196 0.16 -5.02 7.97
CA LYS A 196 1.41 -4.66 7.27
C LYS A 196 1.47 -3.18 6.94
N GLU A 197 0.39 -2.59 6.44
CA GLU A 197 0.31 -1.15 6.18
C GLU A 197 0.49 -0.34 7.46
N GLN A 198 -0.19 -0.74 8.54
CA GLN A 198 -0.02 -0.10 9.86
C GLN A 198 1.43 -0.23 10.38
N LEU A 199 2.08 -1.37 10.12
CA LEU A 199 3.47 -1.58 10.49
C LEU A 199 4.41 -0.64 9.72
N GLU A 200 4.18 -0.46 8.42
CA GLU A 200 4.95 0.45 7.57
C GLU A 200 4.80 1.91 8.03
N LEU A 201 3.57 2.35 8.31
CA LEU A 201 3.31 3.68 8.86
C LEU A 201 3.98 3.87 10.23
N SER A 202 3.95 2.84 11.07
CA SER A 202 4.64 2.84 12.37
C SER A 202 6.16 2.93 12.19
N HIS A 203 6.73 2.26 11.18
CA HIS A 203 8.14 2.33 10.83
C HIS A 203 8.56 3.73 10.40
N GLN A 204 7.79 4.35 9.50
CA GLN A 204 8.04 5.72 9.05
C GLN A 204 7.98 6.71 10.21
N LYS A 205 7.00 6.54 11.11
CA LYS A 205 6.90 7.35 12.33
C LYS A 205 8.10 7.16 13.26
N LEU A 206 8.57 5.93 13.41
CA LEU A 206 9.75 5.63 14.22
C LEU A 206 10.99 6.34 13.68
N GLN A 207 11.25 6.25 12.37
CA GLN A 207 12.36 6.96 11.71
C GLN A 207 12.26 8.48 11.91
N HIS A 208 11.05 9.05 11.82
CA HIS A 208 10.85 10.47 12.05
C HIS A 208 11.14 10.89 13.49
N VAL A 209 10.70 10.09 14.47
CA VAL A 209 10.96 10.35 15.90
C VAL A 209 12.45 10.19 16.24
N GLU A 210 13.13 9.23 15.62
CA GLU A 210 14.58 9.04 15.75
C GLU A 210 15.35 10.28 15.29
N ASN A 211 14.95 10.87 14.15
CA ASN A 211 15.54 12.11 13.63
C ASN A 211 15.29 13.34 14.52
N LEU A 212 14.22 13.35 15.32
CA LEU A 212 13.89 14.43 16.26
C LEU A 212 14.65 14.33 17.60
N GLY A 213 15.24 13.18 17.91
CA GLY A 213 16.07 12.97 19.10
C GLY A 213 15.33 12.87 20.45
N ASP A 214 14.01 12.76 20.45
CA ASP A 214 13.21 12.56 21.67
C ASP A 214 13.25 11.09 22.12
N LYS A 215 14.05 10.82 23.16
CA LYS A 215 14.32 9.47 23.67
C LYS A 215 13.10 8.77 24.28
N ASP A 216 12.20 9.51 24.93
CA ASP A 216 11.02 8.92 25.57
C ASP A 216 9.94 8.58 24.54
N HIS A 217 9.74 9.46 23.54
CA HIS A 217 8.88 9.16 22.40
C HIS A 217 9.44 8.04 21.52
N LEU A 218 10.76 7.96 21.36
CA LEU A 218 11.43 6.89 20.61
C LEU A 218 11.15 5.53 21.25
N ARG A 219 11.38 5.39 22.56
CA ARG A 219 11.16 4.11 23.27
C ARG A 219 9.71 3.61 23.14
N ARG A 220 8.73 4.49 23.36
CA ARG A 220 7.30 4.13 23.23
C ARG A 220 6.91 3.76 21.80
N THR A 221 7.47 4.45 20.82
CA THR A 221 7.19 4.18 19.39
C THR A 221 7.84 2.87 18.96
N GLN A 222 9.07 2.60 19.44
CA GLN A 222 9.79 1.36 19.21
C GLN A 222 9.06 0.14 19.79
N GLU A 223 8.58 0.23 21.03
CA GLU A 223 7.82 -0.86 21.66
C GLU A 223 6.55 -1.19 20.85
N LYS A 224 5.79 -0.16 20.44
CA LYS A 224 4.61 -0.33 19.59
C LYS A 224 4.95 -0.95 18.24
N TYR A 225 6.02 -0.49 17.60
CA TYR A 225 6.52 -1.06 16.35
C TYR A 225 6.88 -2.53 16.51
N ASN A 226 7.61 -2.90 17.58
CA ASN A 226 8.02 -4.27 17.83
C ASN A 226 6.82 -5.20 18.03
N THR A 227 5.84 -4.79 18.86
CA THR A 227 4.62 -5.59 19.08
C THR A 227 3.81 -5.76 17.80
N LEU A 228 3.68 -4.69 17.00
CA LEU A 228 2.97 -4.75 15.72
C LEU A 228 3.72 -5.62 14.71
N SER A 229 5.04 -5.56 14.69
CA SER A 229 5.91 -6.37 13.82
C SER A 229 5.78 -7.85 14.13
N GLU A 230 5.83 -8.21 15.41
CA GLU A 230 5.67 -9.59 15.87
C GLU A 230 4.29 -10.14 15.52
N LYS A 231 3.22 -9.38 15.81
CA LYS A 231 1.85 -9.77 15.47
C LYS A 231 1.66 -9.96 13.95
N THR A 232 2.22 -9.06 13.15
CA THR A 232 2.16 -9.14 11.68
C THR A 232 2.88 -10.39 11.20
N ARG A 233 4.07 -10.67 11.73
CA ARG A 233 4.86 -11.87 11.38
C ARG A 233 4.17 -13.18 11.79
N GLU A 234 3.60 -13.24 12.99
CA GLU A 234 2.87 -14.40 13.48
C GLU A 234 1.63 -14.67 12.61
N MET A 235 0.87 -13.63 12.27
CA MET A 235 -0.28 -13.73 11.38
C MET A 235 0.14 -14.20 9.98
N GLY A 236 1.24 -13.66 9.44
CA GLY A 236 1.83 -14.12 8.19
C GLY A 236 2.17 -15.61 8.18
N TYR A 237 2.74 -16.11 9.28
CA TYR A 237 3.02 -17.55 9.44
C TYR A 237 1.74 -18.39 9.46
N LYS A 238 0.73 -17.98 10.25
CA LYS A 238 -0.57 -18.66 10.31
C LYS A 238 -1.25 -18.74 8.95
N MET A 239 -1.21 -17.65 8.18
CA MET A 239 -1.80 -17.63 6.83
C MET A 239 -1.06 -18.56 5.86
N LYS A 240 0.28 -18.56 5.88
CA LYS A 240 1.05 -19.48 5.03
C LYS A 240 0.73 -20.93 5.36
N LYS A 241 0.56 -21.25 6.65
CA LYS A 241 0.14 -22.58 7.10
C LYS A 241 -1.27 -22.92 6.61
N HIS A 242 -2.25 -22.03 6.80
CA HIS A 242 -3.63 -22.25 6.36
C HIS A 242 -3.71 -22.41 4.83
N MET A 243 -2.95 -21.62 4.07
CA MET A 243 -2.85 -21.77 2.61
C MET A 243 -2.30 -23.15 2.21
N GLN A 244 -1.26 -23.64 2.88
CA GLN A 244 -0.72 -24.97 2.62
C GLN A 244 -1.73 -26.07 2.99
N GLU A 245 -2.43 -25.91 4.11
CA GLU A 245 -3.48 -26.84 4.55
C GLU A 245 -4.62 -26.91 3.53
N LEU A 246 -5.11 -25.76 3.02
CA LEU A 246 -6.12 -25.67 1.97
C LEU A 246 -5.65 -26.34 0.67
N SER A 247 -4.42 -26.04 0.23
CA SER A 247 -3.83 -26.64 -0.97
C SER A 247 -3.73 -28.17 -0.84
N ASN A 248 -3.27 -28.66 0.31
CA ASN A 248 -3.17 -30.09 0.60
C ASN A 248 -4.55 -30.75 0.65
N LYS A 249 -5.56 -30.08 1.23
CA LYS A 249 -6.94 -30.56 1.32
C LYS A 249 -7.54 -30.77 -0.08
N ILE A 250 -7.44 -29.75 -0.95
CA ILE A 250 -7.88 -29.82 -2.35
C ILE A 250 -7.18 -30.95 -3.10
N SER A 251 -5.86 -31.08 -2.91
CA SER A 251 -5.07 -32.11 -3.59
C SER A 251 -5.44 -33.53 -3.13
N ARG A 252 -5.65 -33.73 -1.83
CA ARG A 252 -5.97 -35.06 -1.26
C ARG A 252 -7.40 -35.49 -1.58
N GLN A 253 -8.37 -34.61 -1.40
CA GLN A 253 -9.76 -34.92 -1.73
C GLN A 253 -9.93 -35.10 -3.24
N GLY A 254 -9.25 -34.28 -4.07
CA GLY A 254 -9.24 -34.47 -5.51
C GLY A 254 -8.66 -35.82 -5.95
N LEU A 255 -7.66 -36.36 -5.25
CA LEU A 255 -7.11 -37.69 -5.52
C LEU A 255 -8.06 -38.81 -5.09
N GLN A 256 -8.65 -38.72 -3.90
CA GLN A 256 -9.56 -39.75 -3.37
C GLN A 256 -10.82 -39.96 -4.24
N HIS A 257 -11.30 -38.90 -4.89
CA HIS A 257 -12.44 -38.98 -5.81
C HIS A 257 -12.07 -39.38 -7.24
N ASN A 258 -10.78 -39.41 -7.60
CA ASN A 258 -10.29 -39.85 -8.91
C ASN A 258 -9.86 -41.32 -8.94
N GLU A 259 -9.80 -41.99 -7.78
CA GLU A 259 -9.42 -43.41 -7.66
C GLU A 259 -10.62 -44.39 -7.71
N LEU A 260 -11.79 -43.94 -8.18
CA LEU A 260 -13.00 -44.75 -8.42
C LEU A 260 -13.46 -44.62 -9.87
#